data_AF-A0A1H9VLD7-F1
#
_entry.id   AF-A0A1H9VLD7-F1
#
_cell.length_a   1.000
_cell.length_b   1.000
_cell.length_c   1.000
_cell.angle_alpha   90.00
_cell.angle_beta   90.00
_cell.angle_gamma   90.00
#
_symmetry.space_group_name_H-M   'P 1'
#
loop_
_entity.id
_entity.type
_entity.pdbx_description
1 polymer ?
#
loop_
_entity_poly.entity_id
_entity_poly.type
_entity_poly.pdbx_seq_one_letter_code
_entity_poly.pdbx_strand_id
1 'polypeptide(L)'
;MTFWKFTILNLLPVIIIMAVIYTASSQTADQQDISPLLDRVTDENVLRETAVSLKERVDFVADRAISFAASHPQFVLAGMAGAAALMVAVFFRLFQSTDSFAKKSIKSLVYTGLIFIFLAAVTAAVKSDAVIELLRSYVSLDHLRRILQWIDFTYAGTAVSLESHGVDGLLEFLLRKTAHFFLFALLGFFLFLSVYRLSGRPFLSFAASLIIVIVYAALDEYRQTFIPSRSGLVEDVILDTVGGIFGTAMAWLKKSFSKWLE
;
A
#
# COMPACT_ATOMS: atom_id res chain seq x y z
N MET A 1 -3.33 -23.14 21.51
CA MET A 1 -3.99 -22.10 20.66
C MET A 1 -4.76 -22.85 19.58
N THR A 2 -6.06 -22.61 19.39
CA THR A 2 -6.84 -23.35 18.38
C THR A 2 -6.38 -22.98 16.96
N PHE A 3 -6.46 -23.93 16.03
CA PHE A 3 -6.08 -23.75 14.61
C PHE A 3 -6.66 -22.45 14.03
N TRP A 4 -7.95 -22.21 14.23
CA TRP A 4 -8.64 -20.98 13.80
C TRP A 4 -8.05 -19.69 14.37
N LYS A 5 -7.63 -19.70 15.65
CA LYS A 5 -6.96 -18.54 16.26
C LYS A 5 -5.57 -18.31 15.67
N PHE A 6 -4.86 -19.36 15.27
CA PHE A 6 -3.57 -19.22 14.58
C PHE A 6 -3.77 -18.61 13.19
N THR A 7 -4.66 -19.19 12.38
CA THR A 7 -4.92 -18.78 11.00
C THR A 7 -5.39 -17.32 10.92
N ILE A 8 -6.38 -16.95 11.72
CA ILE A 8 -6.95 -15.58 11.69
C ILE A 8 -5.94 -14.53 12.13
N LEU A 9 -5.06 -14.83 13.07
CA LEU A 9 -4.17 -13.80 13.64
C LEU A 9 -2.83 -13.67 12.93
N ASN A 10 -2.37 -14.73 12.27
CA ASN A 10 -1.04 -14.77 11.67
C ASN A 10 -1.12 -14.81 10.15
N LEU A 11 -1.99 -15.64 9.58
CA LEU A 11 -2.08 -15.80 8.12
C LEU A 11 -3.03 -14.79 7.46
N LEU A 12 -4.12 -14.40 8.10
CA LEU A 12 -5.08 -13.45 7.50
C LEU A 12 -4.44 -12.09 7.14
N PRO A 13 -3.60 -11.46 7.99
CA PRO A 13 -2.92 -10.22 7.60
C PRO A 13 -2.02 -10.39 6.38
N VAL A 14 -1.29 -11.52 6.29
CA VAL A 14 -0.43 -11.85 5.14
C VAL A 14 -1.30 -11.96 3.87
N ILE A 15 -2.41 -12.70 3.95
CA ILE A 15 -3.33 -12.88 2.81
C ILE A 15 -3.93 -11.54 2.38
N ILE A 16 -4.35 -10.69 3.33
CA ILE A 16 -4.89 -9.35 3.03
C ILE A 16 -3.83 -8.50 2.32
N ILE A 17 -2.59 -8.47 2.81
CA ILE A 17 -1.52 -7.68 2.20
C ILE A 17 -1.19 -8.19 0.80
N MET A 18 -1.10 -9.51 0.61
CA MET A 18 -0.93 -10.10 -0.72
C MET A 18 -2.09 -9.73 -1.65
N ALA A 19 -3.34 -9.78 -1.17
CA ALA A 19 -4.50 -9.36 -1.96
C ALA A 19 -4.42 -7.87 -2.34
N VAL A 20 -3.98 -7.00 -1.43
CA VAL A 20 -3.78 -5.57 -1.70
C VAL A 20 -2.70 -5.36 -2.77
N ILE A 21 -1.53 -5.99 -2.62
CA ILE A 21 -0.43 -5.91 -3.60
C ILE A 21 -0.94 -6.36 -4.97
N TYR A 22 -1.60 -7.52 -5.01
CA TYR A 22 -2.21 -8.05 -6.22
C TYR A 22 -3.16 -7.04 -6.88
N THR A 23 -4.06 -6.44 -6.09
CA THR A 23 -5.03 -5.48 -6.64
C THR A 23 -4.37 -4.21 -7.15
N ALA A 24 -3.37 -3.69 -6.43
CA ALA A 24 -2.63 -2.50 -6.83
C ALA A 24 -1.81 -2.73 -8.11
N SER A 25 -1.19 -3.92 -8.22
CA SER A 25 -0.38 -4.33 -9.37
C SER A 25 -1.22 -4.68 -10.61
N SER A 26 -2.49 -5.07 -10.42
CA SER A 26 -3.39 -5.46 -11.52
C SER A 26 -3.94 -4.31 -12.38
N GLN A 27 -3.62 -3.06 -12.08
CA GLN A 27 -4.12 -1.88 -12.79
C GLN A 27 -3.26 -1.56 -14.04
N THR A 28 -3.90 -1.24 -15.17
CA THR A 28 -3.21 -0.91 -16.45
C THR A 28 -2.41 0.40 -16.35
N ALA A 29 -1.37 0.59 -17.17
CA ALA A 29 -0.56 1.82 -17.13
C ALA A 29 -1.41 3.07 -17.48
N ASP A 30 -2.44 2.91 -18.31
CA ASP A 30 -3.38 3.96 -18.73
C ASP A 30 -4.40 4.36 -17.64
N GLN A 31 -4.47 3.61 -16.53
CA GLN A 31 -5.15 4.01 -15.29
C GLN A 31 -4.18 4.60 -14.25
N GLN A 32 -2.89 4.72 -14.59
CA GLN A 32 -1.79 5.13 -13.72
C GLN A 32 -0.78 6.06 -14.44
N ASP A 33 -1.22 6.67 -15.53
CA ASP A 33 -0.46 7.64 -16.32
C ASP A 33 -1.47 8.54 -17.05
N ILE A 34 -1.52 9.80 -16.63
CA ILE A 34 -2.37 10.84 -17.24
C ILE A 34 -1.62 11.63 -18.33
N SER A 35 -0.37 11.30 -18.64
CA SER A 35 0.36 11.86 -19.79
C SER A 35 -0.38 11.70 -21.12
N PRO A 36 -1.09 10.56 -21.39
CA PRO A 36 -1.93 10.42 -22.58
C PRO A 36 -3.19 11.30 -22.54
N LEU A 37 -3.63 11.79 -21.38
CA LEU A 37 -4.75 12.73 -21.24
C LEU A 37 -4.30 14.17 -21.50
N LEU A 38 -3.03 14.51 -21.19
CA LEU A 38 -2.44 15.79 -21.56
C LEU A 38 -2.21 15.91 -23.07
N ASP A 39 -1.80 14.83 -23.75
CA ASP A 39 -1.66 14.80 -25.21
C ASP A 39 -3.02 14.74 -25.95
N ARG A 40 -4.06 14.15 -25.34
CA ARG A 40 -5.43 14.10 -25.90
C ARG A 40 -6.24 15.38 -25.74
N VAL A 41 -5.77 16.36 -24.98
CA VAL A 41 -6.36 17.72 -24.95
C VAL A 41 -6.04 18.50 -26.23
N THR A 42 -5.32 17.88 -27.17
CA THR A 42 -4.93 18.49 -28.45
C THR A 42 -5.74 18.05 -29.69
N ASP A 43 -6.78 17.21 -29.56
CA ASP A 43 -7.68 16.91 -30.70
C ASP A 43 -9.16 16.81 -30.27
N GLU A 44 -9.85 17.93 -30.37
CA GLU A 44 -11.29 18.08 -30.19
C GLU A 44 -12.02 17.40 -31.36
N ASN A 45 -12.91 16.44 -31.07
CA ASN A 45 -14.27 16.31 -31.64
C ASN A 45 -14.84 14.89 -31.53
N VAL A 46 -14.02 13.85 -31.32
CA VAL A 46 -14.51 12.45 -31.27
C VAL A 46 -14.71 11.93 -29.83
N LEU A 47 -14.01 12.48 -28.83
CA LEU A 47 -14.00 11.96 -27.45
C LEU A 47 -15.12 12.48 -26.53
N ARG A 48 -15.90 13.50 -26.93
CA ARG A 48 -16.94 14.08 -26.08
C ARG A 48 -18.13 13.14 -25.84
N GLU A 49 -18.56 12.37 -26.85
CA GLU A 49 -19.77 11.52 -26.71
C GLU A 49 -19.54 10.30 -25.82
N THR A 50 -18.40 9.61 -25.94
CA THR A 50 -18.13 8.41 -25.14
C THR A 50 -17.82 8.75 -23.68
N ALA A 51 -17.10 9.85 -23.42
CA ALA A 51 -16.77 10.30 -22.06
C ALA A 51 -18.02 10.76 -21.28
N VAL A 52 -18.97 11.42 -21.95
CA VAL A 52 -20.27 11.79 -21.35
C VAL A 52 -21.05 10.54 -20.94
N SER A 53 -21.10 9.52 -21.81
CA SER A 53 -21.83 8.27 -21.52
C SER A 53 -21.25 7.46 -20.33
N LEU A 54 -19.93 7.56 -20.11
CA LEU A 54 -19.25 6.86 -19.03
C LEU A 54 -19.38 7.63 -17.71
N LYS A 55 -19.25 8.97 -17.77
CA LYS A 55 -19.46 9.85 -16.62
C LYS A 55 -20.87 9.69 -16.06
N GLU A 56 -21.89 9.64 -16.91
CA GLU A 56 -23.27 9.39 -16.50
C GLU A 56 -23.46 8.03 -15.79
N ARG A 57 -22.72 6.99 -16.19
CA ARG A 57 -22.76 5.68 -15.52
C ARG A 57 -22.07 5.68 -14.15
N VAL A 58 -20.97 6.41 -14.01
CA VAL A 58 -20.27 6.57 -12.72
C VAL A 58 -21.10 7.39 -11.75
N ASP A 59 -21.65 8.51 -12.21
CA ASP A 59 -22.53 9.37 -11.42
C ASP A 59 -23.78 8.59 -10.98
N PHE A 60 -24.35 7.74 -11.85
CA PHE A 60 -25.46 6.85 -11.50
C PHE A 60 -25.12 5.86 -10.37
N VAL A 61 -23.94 5.25 -10.38
CA VAL A 61 -23.51 4.32 -9.33
C VAL A 61 -23.21 5.06 -8.03
N ALA A 62 -22.55 6.22 -8.13
CA ALA A 62 -22.23 7.08 -6.98
C ALA A 62 -23.51 7.58 -6.30
N ASP A 63 -24.47 8.11 -7.07
CA ASP A 63 -25.76 8.57 -6.56
C ASP A 63 -26.58 7.42 -5.96
N ARG A 64 -26.47 6.20 -6.51
CA ARG A 64 -27.11 5.01 -5.94
C ARG A 64 -26.48 4.60 -4.61
N ALA A 65 -25.16 4.71 -4.48
CA ALA A 65 -24.45 4.43 -3.23
C ALA A 65 -24.73 5.51 -2.17
N ILE A 66 -24.76 6.79 -2.57
CA ILE A 66 -25.08 7.94 -1.71
C ILE A 66 -26.54 7.87 -1.26
N SER A 67 -27.47 7.61 -2.18
CA SER A 67 -28.89 7.44 -1.84
C SER A 67 -29.15 6.19 -1.00
N PHE A 68 -28.43 5.09 -1.22
CA PHE A 68 -28.46 3.93 -0.34
C PHE A 68 -27.94 4.27 1.06
N ALA A 69 -26.80 4.96 1.16
CA ALA A 69 -26.24 5.43 2.43
C ALA A 69 -27.18 6.39 3.17
N ALA A 70 -27.86 7.29 2.44
CA ALA A 70 -28.82 8.24 2.98
C ALA A 70 -30.15 7.59 3.39
N SER A 71 -30.60 6.55 2.67
CA SER A 71 -31.84 5.82 2.97
C SER A 71 -31.69 4.73 4.04
N HIS A 72 -30.46 4.25 4.26
CA HIS A 72 -30.16 3.18 5.20
C HIS A 72 -29.05 3.57 6.20
N PRO A 73 -29.19 4.69 6.92
CA PRO A 73 -28.14 5.21 7.80
C PRO A 73 -27.73 4.21 8.89
N GLN A 74 -28.66 3.36 9.36
CA GLN A 74 -28.39 2.30 10.33
C GLN A 74 -27.40 1.24 9.84
N PHE A 75 -27.38 0.92 8.54
CA PHE A 75 -26.45 -0.07 7.98
C PHE A 75 -25.06 0.53 7.78
N VAL A 76 -24.98 1.80 7.39
CA VAL A 76 -23.72 2.56 7.31
C VAL A 76 -23.11 2.69 8.71
N LEU A 77 -23.90 3.11 9.69
CA LEU A 77 -23.51 3.19 11.09
C LEU A 77 -23.09 1.83 11.65
N ALA A 78 -23.82 0.75 11.35
CA ALA A 78 -23.44 -0.59 11.78
C ALA A 78 -22.14 -1.08 11.12
N GLY A 79 -21.92 -0.76 9.85
CA GLY A 79 -20.66 -1.06 9.14
C GLY A 79 -19.48 -0.29 9.71
N MET A 80 -19.65 1.01 9.98
CA MET A 80 -18.64 1.85 10.63
C MET A 80 -18.35 1.39 12.06
N ALA A 81 -19.39 1.08 12.84
CA ALA A 81 -19.26 0.54 14.20
C ALA A 81 -18.60 -0.85 14.20
N GLY A 82 -18.89 -1.70 13.21
CA GLY A 82 -18.26 -3.00 13.02
C GLY A 82 -16.77 -2.87 12.69
N ALA A 83 -16.40 -1.95 11.78
CA ALA A 83 -15.01 -1.66 11.47
C ALA A 83 -14.26 -1.06 12.67
N ALA A 84 -14.90 -0.16 13.42
CA ALA A 84 -14.34 0.40 14.65
C ALA A 84 -14.18 -0.67 15.74
N ALA A 85 -15.16 -1.55 15.94
CA ALA A 85 -15.09 -2.66 16.88
C ALA A 85 -14.01 -3.68 16.48
N LEU A 86 -13.84 -3.93 15.18
CA LEU A 86 -12.76 -4.78 14.66
C LEU A 86 -11.39 -4.15 14.92
N MET A 87 -11.24 -2.84 14.67
CA MET A 87 -10.02 -2.09 15.01
C MET A 87 -9.73 -2.11 16.52
N VAL A 88 -10.75 -1.90 17.35
CA VAL A 88 -10.64 -1.96 18.81
C VAL A 88 -10.30 -3.37 19.29
N ALA A 89 -10.85 -4.41 18.67
CA ALA A 89 -10.54 -5.80 19.00
C ALA A 89 -9.11 -6.19 18.59
N VAL A 90 -8.64 -5.73 17.43
CA VAL A 90 -7.24 -5.87 16.99
C VAL A 90 -6.31 -5.11 17.95
N PHE A 91 -6.68 -3.88 18.32
CA PHE A 91 -5.99 -3.06 19.30
C PHE A 91 -5.92 -3.79 20.66
N PHE A 92 -7.04 -4.17 21.27
CA PHE A 92 -7.05 -4.86 22.58
C PHE A 92 -6.28 -6.18 22.59
N ARG A 93 -6.28 -6.92 21.48
CA ARG A 93 -5.60 -8.21 21.38
C ARG A 93 -4.10 -8.08 21.19
N LEU A 94 -3.63 -6.99 20.58
CA LEU A 94 -2.22 -6.61 20.55
C LEU A 94 -1.71 -6.11 21.91
N PHE A 95 -2.63 -5.70 22.81
CA PHE A 95 -2.35 -5.14 24.14
C PHE A 95 -2.46 -6.13 25.31
N GLN A 96 -2.63 -7.43 25.06
CA GLN A 96 -2.50 -8.46 26.09
C GLN A 96 -1.03 -8.77 26.43
N SER A 97 -0.26 -7.76 26.85
CA SER A 97 1.01 -7.98 27.54
C SER A 97 1.01 -7.36 28.93
N THR A 98 1.60 -8.09 29.86
CA THR A 98 1.89 -7.74 31.27
C THR A 98 2.99 -6.68 31.37
N ASP A 99 2.90 -5.61 30.57
CA ASP A 99 3.91 -4.56 30.50
C ASP A 99 3.53 -3.31 31.30
N SER A 100 4.54 -2.62 31.82
CA SER A 100 4.44 -1.29 32.43
C SER A 100 3.77 -0.27 31.50
N PHE A 101 3.11 0.75 32.08
CA PHE A 101 2.38 1.79 31.34
C PHE A 101 3.21 2.45 30.22
N ALA A 102 4.47 2.78 30.49
CA ALA A 102 5.38 3.39 29.49
C ALA A 102 5.64 2.47 28.28
N LYS A 103 5.84 1.16 28.50
CA LYS A 103 6.03 0.18 27.43
C LYS A 103 4.76 0.01 26.58
N LYS A 104 3.57 0.11 27.20
CA LYS A 104 2.29 0.08 26.48
C LYS A 104 2.08 1.31 25.60
N SER A 105 2.41 2.51 26.10
CA SER A 105 2.27 3.76 25.35
C SER A 105 3.21 3.82 24.13
N ILE A 106 4.47 3.41 24.29
CA ILE A 106 5.44 3.38 23.17
C ILE A 106 5.00 2.35 22.12
N LYS A 107 4.58 1.15 22.54
CA LYS A 107 4.07 0.11 21.63
C LYS A 107 2.81 0.61 20.89
N SER A 108 1.90 1.31 21.57
CA SER A 108 0.71 1.91 20.96
C SER A 108 1.07 2.84 19.81
N LEU A 109 1.98 3.80 20.07
CA LEU A 109 2.37 4.81 19.09
C LEU A 109 2.99 4.17 17.84
N VAL A 110 3.83 3.15 18.02
CA VAL A 110 4.45 2.43 16.91
C VAL A 110 3.42 1.67 16.08
N TYR A 111 2.49 0.93 16.68
CA TYR A 111 1.49 0.16 15.91
C TYR A 111 0.44 1.05 15.26
N THR A 112 -0.01 2.10 15.94
CA THR A 112 -0.88 3.11 15.35
C THR A 112 -0.19 3.75 14.15
N GLY A 113 1.08 4.15 14.29
CA GLY A 113 1.88 4.63 13.17
C GLY A 113 1.96 3.63 12.00
N LEU A 114 2.22 2.35 12.28
CA LEU A 114 2.27 1.30 11.25
C LEU A 114 0.92 1.09 10.52
N ILE A 115 -0.20 1.18 11.24
CA ILE A 115 -1.54 1.09 10.64
C ILE A 115 -1.81 2.31 9.75
N PHE A 116 -1.44 3.50 10.18
CA PHE A 116 -1.58 4.71 9.38
C PHE A 116 -0.66 4.68 8.15
N ILE A 117 0.58 4.20 8.29
CA ILE A 117 1.50 3.99 7.17
C ILE A 117 0.93 2.95 6.19
N PHE A 118 0.38 1.85 6.69
CA PHE A 118 -0.28 0.84 5.85
C PHE A 118 -1.48 1.43 5.09
N LEU A 119 -2.35 2.16 5.78
CA LEU A 119 -3.53 2.77 5.17
C LEU A 119 -3.16 3.84 4.14
N ALA A 120 -2.13 4.63 4.43
CA ALA A 120 -1.58 5.62 3.50
C ALA A 120 -0.95 4.92 2.28
N ALA A 121 -0.18 3.85 2.48
CA ALA A 121 0.40 3.07 1.39
C ALA A 121 -0.68 2.42 0.52
N VAL A 122 -1.74 1.87 1.11
CA VAL A 122 -2.89 1.32 0.37
C VAL A 122 -3.56 2.42 -0.46
N THR A 123 -3.76 3.61 0.12
CA THR A 123 -4.41 4.72 -0.58
C THR A 123 -3.53 5.25 -1.73
N ALA A 124 -2.23 5.40 -1.50
CA ALA A 124 -1.28 5.82 -2.52
C ALA A 124 -1.12 4.77 -3.64
N ALA A 125 -1.15 3.48 -3.31
CA ALA A 125 -1.07 2.39 -4.28
C ALA A 125 -2.33 2.30 -5.16
N VAL A 126 -3.51 2.60 -4.60
CA VAL A 126 -4.79 2.42 -5.30
C VAL A 126 -5.25 3.69 -6.03
N LYS A 127 -4.83 4.88 -5.58
CA LYS A 127 -5.29 6.18 -6.12
C LYS A 127 -4.21 7.26 -6.07
N SER A 128 -3.12 7.09 -6.84
CA SER A 128 -2.06 8.11 -7.00
C SER A 128 -2.64 9.49 -7.34
N ASP A 129 -3.56 9.55 -8.31
CA ASP A 129 -4.20 10.79 -8.76
C ASP A 129 -4.92 11.56 -7.64
N ALA A 130 -5.71 10.87 -6.83
CA ALA A 130 -6.45 11.50 -5.73
C ALA A 130 -5.50 12.03 -4.65
N VAL A 131 -4.38 11.35 -4.41
CA VAL A 131 -3.34 11.81 -3.48
C VAL A 131 -2.64 13.06 -4.05
N ILE A 132 -2.36 13.09 -5.36
CA ILE A 132 -1.73 14.23 -6.03
C ILE A 132 -2.67 15.44 -6.02
N GLU A 133 -3.96 15.25 -6.32
CA GLU A 133 -4.97 16.31 -6.26
C GLU A 133 -5.11 16.87 -4.84
N LEU A 134 -5.14 16.00 -3.83
CA LEU A 134 -5.14 16.41 -2.42
C LEU A 134 -3.88 17.21 -2.09
N LEU A 135 -2.69 16.77 -2.50
CA LEU A 135 -1.44 17.50 -2.27
C LEU A 135 -1.47 18.89 -2.91
N ARG A 136 -1.98 19.01 -4.14
CA ARG A 136 -2.16 20.29 -4.84
C ARG A 136 -3.15 21.23 -4.15
N SER A 137 -4.13 20.69 -3.43
CA SER A 137 -5.07 21.50 -2.65
C SER A 137 -4.43 22.17 -1.43
N TYR A 138 -3.29 21.65 -0.93
CA TYR A 138 -2.58 22.18 0.24
C TYR A 138 -1.22 22.80 -0.08
N VAL A 139 -0.57 22.43 -1.19
CA VAL A 139 0.81 22.83 -1.53
C VAL A 139 0.86 23.43 -2.92
N SER A 140 1.47 24.62 -3.07
CA SER A 140 1.60 25.26 -4.38
C SER A 140 2.62 24.56 -5.28
N LEU A 141 2.41 24.64 -6.60
CA LEU A 141 3.27 24.00 -7.60
C LEU A 141 4.73 24.47 -7.50
N ASP A 142 4.97 25.73 -7.17
CA ASP A 142 6.33 26.26 -7.00
C ASP A 142 7.06 25.67 -5.80
N HIS A 143 6.34 25.31 -4.73
CA HIS A 143 6.93 24.60 -3.60
C HIS A 143 7.25 23.14 -3.97
N LEU A 144 6.32 22.45 -4.64
CA LEU A 144 6.56 21.08 -5.11
C LEU A 144 7.75 21.04 -6.07
N ARG A 145 7.83 21.96 -7.03
CA ARG A 145 8.94 22.05 -7.99
C ARG A 145 10.29 22.22 -7.30
N ARG A 146 10.38 23.09 -6.29
CA ARG A 146 11.61 23.32 -5.52
C ARG A 146 12.08 22.12 -4.72
N ILE A 147 11.16 21.25 -4.30
CA ILE A 147 11.50 20.00 -3.61
C ILE A 147 11.93 18.96 -4.65
N LEU A 148 11.15 18.82 -5.72
CA LEU A 148 11.34 17.78 -6.73
C LEU A 148 12.56 17.99 -7.63
N GLN A 149 13.04 19.23 -7.82
CA GLN A 149 14.22 19.51 -8.64
C GLN A 149 15.52 18.86 -8.13
N TRP A 150 15.56 18.43 -6.86
CA TRP A 150 16.70 17.72 -6.28
C TRP A 150 16.72 16.23 -6.61
N ILE A 151 15.67 15.74 -7.27
CA ILE A 151 15.51 14.34 -7.63
C ILE A 151 15.97 14.16 -9.07
N ASP A 152 17.13 13.52 -9.22
CA ASP A 152 17.70 13.13 -10.51
C ASP A 152 18.48 11.82 -10.33
N PHE A 153 17.95 10.74 -10.89
CA PHE A 153 18.59 9.43 -10.87
C PHE A 153 18.11 8.57 -12.04
N THR A 154 18.83 7.48 -12.33
CA THR A 154 18.43 6.52 -13.37
C THR A 154 17.72 5.32 -12.75
N TYR A 155 16.57 4.93 -13.31
CA TYR A 155 15.78 3.77 -12.89
C TYR A 155 15.42 2.92 -14.10
N ALA A 156 15.76 1.63 -14.11
CA ALA A 156 15.51 0.74 -15.25
C ALA A 156 16.01 1.30 -16.61
N GLY A 157 17.12 2.03 -16.60
CA GLY A 157 17.71 2.66 -17.78
C GLY A 157 17.05 3.98 -18.23
N THR A 158 16.02 4.47 -17.54
CA THR A 158 15.40 5.77 -17.82
C THR A 158 15.78 6.81 -16.76
N ALA A 159 15.95 8.07 -17.17
CA ALA A 159 16.21 9.16 -16.24
C ALA A 159 14.91 9.55 -15.53
N VAL A 160 14.88 9.47 -14.21
CA VAL A 160 13.77 9.89 -13.35
C VAL A 160 14.14 11.24 -12.75
N SER A 161 13.62 12.29 -13.36
CA SER A 161 13.82 13.67 -12.93
C SER A 161 12.59 14.52 -13.22
N LEU A 162 12.59 15.73 -12.67
CA LEU A 162 11.52 16.70 -12.93
C LEU A 162 11.42 17.06 -14.43
N GLU A 163 12.54 17.04 -15.16
CA GLU A 163 12.57 17.35 -16.60
C GLU A 163 11.97 16.23 -17.45
N SER A 164 12.18 14.97 -17.07
CA SER A 164 11.69 13.83 -17.85
C SER A 164 10.24 13.46 -17.56
N HIS A 165 9.76 13.64 -16.32
CA HIS A 165 8.43 13.18 -15.88
C HIS A 165 7.46 14.31 -15.50
N GLY A 166 7.91 15.56 -15.48
CA GLY A 166 7.12 16.68 -14.96
C GLY A 166 6.84 16.53 -13.45
N VAL A 167 6.05 17.45 -12.88
CA VAL A 167 5.72 17.44 -11.44
C VAL A 167 4.82 16.25 -11.09
N ASP A 168 3.75 16.03 -11.86
CA ASP A 168 2.75 15.01 -11.54
C ASP A 168 3.26 13.60 -11.81
N GLY A 169 3.91 13.37 -12.96
CA GLY A 169 4.47 12.06 -13.29
C GLY A 169 5.59 11.65 -12.32
N LEU A 170 6.41 12.60 -11.86
CA LEU A 170 7.43 12.32 -10.84
C LEU A 170 6.81 12.01 -9.47
N LEU A 171 5.77 12.75 -9.05
CA LEU A 171 5.07 12.46 -7.80
C LEU A 171 4.36 11.11 -7.85
N GLU A 172 3.68 10.80 -8.94
CA GLU A 172 3.04 9.51 -9.17
C GLU A 172 4.05 8.37 -9.10
N PHE A 173 5.17 8.51 -9.81
CA PHE A 173 6.25 7.53 -9.77
C PHE A 173 6.72 7.29 -8.33
N LEU A 174 7.03 8.35 -7.58
CA LEU A 174 7.53 8.25 -6.21
C LEU A 174 6.48 7.65 -5.26
N LEU A 175 5.23 8.09 -5.34
CA LEU A 175 4.14 7.56 -4.53
C LEU A 175 3.92 6.07 -4.77
N ARG A 176 3.98 5.62 -6.03
CA ARG A 176 3.85 4.21 -6.38
C ARG A 176 5.00 3.37 -5.85
N LYS A 177 6.25 3.79 -6.10
CA LYS A 177 7.44 3.06 -5.64
C LYS A 177 7.53 2.98 -4.12
N THR A 178 7.18 4.07 -3.42
CA THR A 178 7.12 4.08 -1.96
C THR A 178 5.98 3.22 -1.41
N ALA A 179 4.80 3.25 -2.03
CA ALA A 179 3.68 2.41 -1.61
C ALA A 179 4.00 0.91 -1.74
N HIS A 180 4.56 0.49 -2.89
CA HIS A 180 5.04 -0.87 -3.10
C HIS A 180 6.09 -1.29 -2.07
N PHE A 181 7.12 -0.46 -1.86
CA PHE A 181 8.12 -0.69 -0.81
C PHE A 181 7.49 -0.93 0.57
N PHE A 182 6.53 -0.11 1.00
CA PHE A 182 5.86 -0.26 2.30
C PHE A 182 4.91 -1.46 2.35
N LEU A 183 4.21 -1.79 1.26
CA LEU A 183 3.37 -2.98 1.19
C LEU A 183 4.20 -4.25 1.34
N PHE A 184 5.34 -4.33 0.64
CA PHE A 184 6.27 -5.45 0.78
C PHE A 184 6.96 -5.47 2.15
N ALA A 185 7.25 -4.32 2.75
CA ALA A 185 7.71 -4.27 4.15
C ALA A 185 6.68 -4.85 5.11
N LEU A 186 5.40 -4.53 4.95
CA LEU A 186 4.36 -5.11 5.79
C LEU A 186 4.21 -6.61 5.54
N LEU A 187 4.31 -7.04 4.28
CA LEU A 187 4.33 -8.46 3.93
C LEU A 187 5.47 -9.19 4.67
N GLY A 188 6.70 -8.69 4.55
CA GLY A 188 7.87 -9.23 5.24
C GLY A 188 7.76 -9.23 6.76
N PHE A 189 7.13 -8.20 7.34
CA PHE A 189 6.89 -8.09 8.78
C PHE A 189 5.92 -9.17 9.29
N PHE A 190 4.76 -9.32 8.64
CA PHE A 190 3.75 -10.29 9.06
C PHE A 190 4.11 -11.74 8.71
N LEU A 191 4.83 -11.97 7.62
CA LEU A 191 5.43 -13.27 7.31
C LEU A 191 6.38 -13.71 8.42
N PHE A 192 7.30 -12.83 8.85
CA PHE A 192 8.23 -13.15 9.93
C PHE A 192 7.50 -13.55 11.20
N LEU A 193 6.50 -12.77 11.62
CA LEU A 193 5.73 -13.08 12.83
C LEU A 193 5.01 -14.42 12.73
N SER A 194 4.47 -14.74 11.55
CA SER A 194 3.77 -16.00 11.28
C SER A 194 4.70 -17.20 11.31
N VAL A 195 5.80 -17.15 10.58
CA VAL A 195 6.78 -18.24 10.53
C VAL A 195 7.49 -18.40 11.88
N TYR A 196 7.78 -17.31 12.59
CA TYR A 196 8.37 -17.36 13.92
C TYR A 196 7.42 -17.99 14.93
N ARG A 197 6.10 -17.76 14.80
CA ARG A 197 5.11 -18.39 15.68
C ARG A 197 5.05 -19.90 15.50
N LEU A 198 5.33 -20.42 14.31
CA LEU A 198 5.38 -21.85 14.00
C LEU A 198 6.72 -22.48 14.37
N SER A 199 7.82 -21.83 13.98
CA SER A 199 9.16 -22.42 14.08
C SER A 199 9.87 -22.13 15.40
N GLY A 200 9.55 -21.02 16.06
CA GLY A 200 10.29 -20.49 17.21
C GLY A 200 11.74 -20.06 16.91
N ARG A 201 12.18 -20.16 15.65
CA ARG A 201 13.57 -19.99 15.23
C ARG A 201 13.72 -18.68 14.43
N PRO A 202 14.41 -17.66 14.96
CA PRO A 202 14.45 -16.33 14.33
C PRO A 202 15.13 -16.35 12.97
N PHE A 203 16.29 -16.99 12.84
CA PHE A 203 17.03 -17.09 11.57
C PHE A 203 16.22 -17.82 10.48
N LEU A 204 15.61 -18.96 10.83
CA LEU A 204 14.76 -19.70 9.89
C LEU A 204 13.56 -18.86 9.45
N SER A 205 12.95 -18.13 10.40
CA SER A 205 11.80 -17.27 10.11
C SER A 205 12.18 -16.11 9.20
N PHE A 206 13.36 -15.53 9.42
CA PHE A 206 13.89 -14.47 8.56
C PHE A 206 14.14 -15.00 7.14
N ALA A 207 14.90 -16.08 6.99
CA ALA A 207 15.21 -16.67 5.70
C ALA A 207 13.95 -17.10 4.92
N ALA A 208 13.02 -17.78 5.58
CA ALA A 208 11.76 -18.21 4.96
C ALA A 208 10.90 -17.03 4.52
N SER A 209 10.83 -15.96 5.33
CA SER A 209 10.07 -14.75 4.97
C SER A 209 10.68 -14.07 3.76
N LEU A 210 12.02 -13.94 3.70
CA LEU A 210 12.70 -13.34 2.56
C LEU A 210 12.49 -14.13 1.27
N ILE A 211 12.58 -15.47 1.33
CA ILE A 211 12.31 -16.31 0.16
C ILE A 211 10.89 -16.07 -0.36
N ILE A 212 9.90 -16.03 0.53
CA ILE A 212 8.50 -15.78 0.14
C ILE A 212 8.35 -14.37 -0.46
N VAL A 213 8.95 -13.34 0.14
CA VAL A 213 8.91 -11.97 -0.39
C VAL A 213 9.53 -11.91 -1.78
N ILE A 214 10.74 -12.44 -1.99
CA ILE A 214 11.44 -12.41 -3.28
C ILE A 214 10.62 -13.14 -4.34
N VAL A 215 10.12 -14.33 -4.03
CA VAL A 215 9.27 -15.11 -4.94
C VAL A 215 8.00 -14.33 -5.26
N TYR A 216 7.38 -13.69 -4.27
CA TYR A 216 6.15 -12.94 -4.49
C TYR A 216 6.38 -11.67 -5.32
N ALA A 217 7.47 -10.94 -5.10
CA ALA A 217 7.85 -9.79 -5.91
C ALA A 217 8.13 -10.19 -7.36
N ALA A 218 8.88 -11.28 -7.57
CA ALA A 218 9.13 -11.81 -8.91
C ALA A 218 7.83 -12.29 -9.60
N LEU A 219 6.91 -12.91 -8.86
CA LEU A 219 5.60 -13.30 -9.38
C LEU A 219 4.71 -12.10 -9.71
N ASP A 220 4.83 -11.01 -8.97
CA ASP A 220 4.12 -9.77 -9.24
C ASP A 220 4.60 -9.15 -10.56
N GLU A 221 5.91 -8.97 -10.73
CA GLU A 221 6.50 -8.45 -11.97
C GLU A 221 6.26 -9.37 -13.16
N TYR A 222 6.38 -10.69 -12.98
CA TYR A 222 6.03 -11.66 -14.01
C TYR A 222 4.57 -11.53 -14.43
N ARG A 223 3.65 -11.36 -13.48
CA ARG A 223 2.23 -11.14 -13.77
C ARG A 223 2.01 -9.84 -14.54
N GLN A 224 2.70 -8.76 -14.17
CA GLN A 224 2.60 -7.47 -14.86
C GLN A 224 2.96 -7.59 -16.35
N THR A 225 3.86 -8.50 -16.75
CA THR A 225 4.16 -8.74 -18.18
C THR A 225 2.96 -9.19 -19.02
N PHE A 226 1.91 -9.71 -18.40
CA PHE A 226 0.67 -10.11 -19.10
C PHE A 226 -0.35 -8.97 -19.21
N ILE A 227 -0.09 -7.82 -18.58
CA ILE A 227 -0.96 -6.65 -18.62
C ILE A 227 -0.49 -5.77 -19.79
N PRO A 228 -1.37 -5.39 -20.73
CA PRO A 228 -1.03 -4.43 -21.78
C PRO A 228 -0.46 -3.15 -21.16
N SER A 229 0.50 -2.52 -21.84
CA SER A 229 1.22 -1.31 -21.40
C SER A 229 2.12 -1.45 -20.15
N ARG A 230 2.31 -2.67 -19.61
CA ARG A 230 3.27 -2.96 -18.53
C ARG A 230 4.45 -3.80 -19.02
N SER A 231 5.60 -3.58 -18.38
CA SER A 231 6.79 -4.40 -18.52
C SER A 231 7.29 -4.73 -17.13
N GLY A 232 7.64 -5.99 -16.91
CA GLY A 232 8.24 -6.40 -15.63
C GLY A 232 9.66 -5.84 -15.51
N LEU A 233 9.97 -5.20 -14.38
CA LEU A 233 11.26 -4.57 -14.12
C LEU A 233 11.99 -5.32 -13.00
N VAL A 234 13.25 -5.69 -13.23
CA VAL A 234 14.07 -6.35 -12.20
C VAL A 234 14.34 -5.38 -11.04
N GLU A 235 14.44 -4.09 -11.33
CA GLU A 235 14.56 -3.01 -10.37
C GLU A 235 13.37 -2.99 -9.39
N ASP A 236 12.15 -3.32 -9.86
CA ASP A 236 10.96 -3.38 -9.01
C ASP A 236 11.02 -4.59 -8.08
N VAL A 237 11.46 -5.75 -8.58
CA VAL A 237 11.72 -6.93 -7.73
C VAL A 237 12.74 -6.60 -6.63
N ILE A 238 13.80 -5.87 -6.97
CA ILE A 238 14.83 -5.45 -6.02
C ILE A 238 14.24 -4.50 -4.98
N LEU A 239 13.52 -3.46 -5.41
CA LEU A 239 12.92 -2.47 -4.53
C LEU A 239 11.95 -3.14 -3.53
N ASP A 240 11.07 -4.00 -4.02
CA ASP A 240 10.10 -4.73 -3.22
C ASP A 240 10.78 -5.71 -2.25
N THR A 241 11.85 -6.35 -2.70
CA THR A 241 12.69 -7.20 -1.83
C THR A 241 13.34 -6.40 -0.70
N VAL A 242 13.88 -5.21 -0.99
CA VAL A 242 14.46 -4.33 0.05
C VAL A 242 13.39 -3.89 1.05
N GLY A 243 12.17 -3.59 0.57
CA GLY A 243 11.01 -3.35 1.42
C GLY A 243 10.75 -4.53 2.36
N GLY A 244 10.63 -5.74 1.81
CA GLY A 244 10.44 -6.96 2.58
C GLY A 244 11.55 -7.23 3.60
N ILE A 245 12.82 -7.02 3.25
CA ILE A 245 13.96 -7.11 4.18
C ILE A 245 13.79 -6.14 5.34
N PHE A 246 13.46 -4.88 5.05
CA PHE A 246 13.23 -3.86 6.07
C PHE A 246 12.11 -4.29 7.04
N GLY A 247 11.00 -4.76 6.51
CA GLY A 247 9.87 -5.28 7.28
C GLY A 247 10.20 -6.48 8.16
N THR A 248 10.86 -7.49 7.60
CA THR A 248 11.28 -8.69 8.33
C THR A 248 12.31 -8.34 9.42
N ALA A 249 13.24 -7.41 9.15
CA ALA A 249 14.21 -6.92 10.13
C ALA A 249 13.51 -6.20 11.30
N MET A 250 12.54 -5.32 11.02
CA MET A 250 11.74 -4.66 12.05
C MET A 250 11.00 -5.67 12.94
N ALA A 251 10.41 -6.72 12.35
CA ALA A 251 9.72 -7.77 13.08
C ALA A 251 10.66 -8.60 13.97
N TRP A 252 11.87 -8.87 13.49
CA TRP A 252 12.91 -9.54 14.27
C TRP A 252 13.37 -8.64 15.43
N LEU A 253 13.75 -7.39 15.18
CA LEU A 253 14.16 -6.44 16.22
C LEU A 253 13.11 -6.34 17.32
N LYS A 254 11.83 -6.24 16.95
CA LYS A 254 10.71 -6.27 17.88
C LYS A 254 10.71 -7.52 18.78
N LYS A 255 10.99 -8.70 18.23
CA LYS A 255 11.06 -9.94 19.00
C LYS A 255 12.30 -10.01 19.89
N SER A 256 13.45 -9.57 19.39
CA SER A 256 14.68 -9.50 20.16
C SER A 256 14.55 -8.54 21.34
N PHE A 257 13.98 -7.35 21.11
CA PHE A 257 13.75 -6.34 22.14
C PHE A 257 12.71 -6.79 23.18
N SER A 258 11.66 -7.51 22.76
CA SER A 258 10.69 -8.10 23.70
C SER A 258 11.33 -9.13 24.62
N LYS A 259 12.23 -9.97 24.11
CA LYS A 259 12.96 -10.96 24.93
C LYS A 259 13.97 -10.32 25.88
N TRP A 260 14.58 -9.20 25.48
CA TRP A 260 15.54 -8.48 26.32
C TRP A 260 14.87 -7.75 27.50
N LEU A 261 13.56 -7.46 27.37
CA LEU A 261 12.76 -6.74 28.36
C LEU A 261 11.98 -7.63 29.33
N GLU A 262 11.97 -8.95 29.12
CA GLU A 262 11.41 -10.00 29.99
C GLU A 262 12.51 -10.59 30.88
#